data_AF-A0A971CW91-F1
#
_entry.id   AF-A0A971CW91-F1
#
_cell.length_a   1.000
_cell.length_b   1.000
_cell.length_c   1.000
_cell.angle_alpha   90.00
_cell.angle_beta   90.00
_cell.angle_gamma   90.00
#
_symmetry.space_group_name_H-M   'P 1'
#
loop_
_entity.id
_entity.type
_entity.pdbx_description
1 polymer ?
#
loop_
_entity_poly.entity_id
_entity_poly.type
_entity_poly.pdbx_seq_one_letter_code
_entity_poly.pdbx_strand_id
1 'polypeptide(L)'
;VAMLAGPLWAQSPKELRQLKDEEIARITAAMPTKAAVAPEKPRKMLVFWRCETFFHTVIPVANKALEIMGEKTGAFEVTHVTDDYSVFTADKLKEFDIICLNNSTSLKFNPETTPERCEALMDFVKSGKGLVGLHAAADNFYEWPEGMEMMGNKFTGHPWNAPGTWAFKIDHPDHPLMAPFKGEGFKLSDEIYRTDPPLYSREKQLVLMSLDLSDETTRNTKGVREGDEDTGITWIKDWGKGRMFYCSLGHNDPVYMNPTILEHLLLGIQFAAGDLKVDTTPKPAAGAGAGSEMDQLLAKVKAYDFGDSREALTTLSDKIRQAYGKTDELKAIEKGLLSVLQSDAKYAGKQYVCRELSIIGTDQSVPVLASMLTDEKLSDMARYALERIPGDASDKALLEALPKAEGKAKVGIVNSLGERGCRGAAGEVGKLATASDPLLAGGAISALGKIGGADAAAVLDKVKDSAPDRLKMVAYDACLRCADQMVVEGDRASALKMYRELNKAGVPQLIRTAALRGMLNAASSPNR
;
A
#
# COMPACT_ATOMS: atom_id res chain seq x y z
N VAL A 1 23.68 -11.77 36.05
CA VAL A 1 24.42 -10.62 35.48
C VAL A 1 24.35 -10.75 33.97
N ALA A 2 23.31 -10.17 33.37
CA ALA A 2 23.10 -10.15 31.92
C ALA A 2 23.97 -9.02 31.35
N MET A 3 24.97 -9.34 30.54
CA MET A 3 25.70 -8.34 29.77
C MET A 3 24.83 -7.87 28.61
N LEU A 4 24.46 -6.61 28.67
CA LEU A 4 23.93 -5.80 27.58
C LEU A 4 24.92 -5.82 26.41
N ALA A 5 24.58 -6.49 25.31
CA ALA A 5 25.21 -6.24 24.02
C ALA A 5 24.48 -5.05 23.38
N GLY A 6 25.08 -3.85 23.51
CA GLY A 6 24.71 -2.71 22.67
C GLY A 6 25.01 -3.01 21.20
N PRO A 7 24.45 -2.24 20.24
CA PRO A 7 24.78 -2.43 18.84
C PRO A 7 26.28 -2.20 18.66
N LEU A 8 27.02 -3.24 18.30
CA LEU A 8 28.42 -3.10 17.89
C LEU A 8 28.39 -2.49 16.48
N TRP A 9 28.61 -1.18 16.41
CA TRP A 9 28.97 -0.52 15.16
C TRP A 9 30.42 -0.92 14.89
N ALA A 10 30.61 -2.02 14.17
CA ALA A 10 31.92 -2.62 13.93
C ALA A 10 32.33 -2.39 12.48
N GLN A 11 33.36 -1.56 12.30
CA GLN A 11 34.07 -1.48 11.02
C GLN A 11 34.65 -2.85 10.65
N SER A 12 34.89 -3.05 9.36
CA SER A 12 35.57 -4.24 8.83
C SER A 12 36.82 -4.59 9.66
N PRO A 13 37.01 -5.86 10.04
CA PRO A 13 38.21 -6.27 10.75
C PRO A 13 39.44 -6.06 9.86
N LYS A 14 40.60 -5.83 10.48
CA LYS A 14 41.86 -5.71 9.72
C LYS A 14 42.22 -6.98 8.95
N GLU A 15 41.83 -8.13 9.49
CA GLU A 15 42.07 -9.44 8.88
C GLU A 15 40.81 -10.30 9.00
N LEU A 16 40.49 -11.04 7.94
CA LEU A 16 39.42 -12.03 7.96
C LEU A 16 39.88 -13.30 8.68
N ARG A 17 38.95 -13.99 9.35
CA ARG A 17 39.25 -15.32 9.91
C ARG A 17 39.66 -16.28 8.81
N GLN A 18 40.61 -17.15 9.12
CA GLN A 18 40.94 -18.29 8.27
C GLN A 18 39.85 -19.36 8.40
N LEU A 19 39.45 -19.95 7.28
CA LEU A 19 38.54 -21.09 7.28
C LEU A 19 39.28 -22.36 7.69
N LYS A 20 38.56 -23.24 8.41
CA LYS A 20 39.04 -24.59 8.71
C LYS A 20 38.95 -25.46 7.45
N ASP A 21 39.82 -26.45 7.35
CA ASP A 21 39.81 -27.43 6.25
C ASP A 21 38.45 -28.14 6.12
N GLU A 22 37.78 -28.40 7.24
CA GLU A 22 36.44 -29.01 7.25
C GLU A 22 35.38 -28.09 6.61
N GLU A 23 35.46 -26.77 6.85
CA GLU A 23 34.55 -25.80 6.21
C GLU A 23 34.80 -25.78 4.69
N ILE A 24 36.06 -25.71 4.28
CA ILE A 24 36.47 -25.75 2.86
C ILE A 24 36.01 -27.05 2.20
N ALA A 25 36.17 -28.20 2.87
CA ALA A 25 35.75 -29.49 2.36
C ALA A 25 34.24 -29.56 2.17
N ARG A 26 33.45 -29.02 3.10
CA ARG A 26 31.98 -28.96 2.99
C ARG A 26 31.51 -28.06 1.86
N ILE A 27 32.10 -26.87 1.71
CA ILE A 27 31.85 -25.97 0.57
C ILE A 27 32.17 -26.70 -0.74
N THR A 28 33.37 -27.29 -0.83
CA THR A 28 33.84 -28.00 -2.03
C THR A 28 32.92 -29.18 -2.39
N ALA A 29 32.46 -29.94 -1.41
CA ALA A 29 31.56 -31.08 -1.61
C ALA A 29 30.20 -30.63 -2.13
N ALA A 30 29.66 -29.51 -1.62
CA ALA A 30 28.37 -28.97 -2.04
C ALA A 30 28.41 -28.25 -3.41
N MET A 31 29.59 -27.82 -3.85
CA MET A 31 29.74 -26.99 -5.05
C MET A 31 29.39 -27.74 -6.35
N PRO A 32 28.72 -27.09 -7.33
CA PRO A 32 28.54 -27.64 -8.68
C PRO A 32 29.87 -28.02 -9.32
N THR A 33 29.87 -29.07 -10.14
CA THR A 33 31.11 -29.61 -10.76
C THR A 33 31.45 -28.99 -12.12
N LYS A 34 30.55 -28.21 -12.70
CA LYS A 34 30.71 -27.55 -14.00
C LYS A 34 29.82 -26.33 -14.08
N ALA A 35 30.15 -25.41 -14.98
CA ALA A 35 29.28 -24.30 -15.34
C ALA A 35 27.94 -24.81 -15.93
N ALA A 36 26.86 -24.09 -15.70
CA ALA A 36 25.56 -24.42 -16.28
C ALA A 36 25.55 -24.20 -17.81
N VAL A 37 26.24 -23.14 -18.25
CA VAL A 37 26.56 -22.85 -19.65
C VAL A 37 28.06 -22.60 -19.79
N ALA A 38 28.64 -22.94 -20.95
CA ALA A 38 30.04 -22.60 -21.21
C ALA A 38 30.19 -21.07 -21.29
N PRO A 39 31.17 -20.46 -20.61
CA PRO A 39 31.37 -19.01 -20.70
C PRO A 39 31.80 -18.63 -22.12
N GLU A 40 31.25 -17.55 -22.66
CA GLU A 40 31.55 -17.08 -24.02
C GLU A 40 33.01 -16.62 -24.17
N LYS A 41 33.62 -16.24 -23.05
CA LYS A 41 35.04 -15.87 -22.90
C LYS A 41 35.45 -16.08 -21.44
N PRO A 42 36.76 -16.13 -21.11
CA PRO A 42 37.19 -16.09 -19.71
C PRO A 42 36.58 -14.89 -18.98
N ARG A 43 35.91 -15.14 -17.84
CA ARG A 43 35.25 -14.12 -17.02
C ARG A 43 36.07 -13.84 -15.78
N LYS A 44 36.39 -12.57 -15.52
CA LYS A 44 37.09 -12.17 -14.29
C LYS A 44 36.14 -11.52 -13.29
N MET A 45 36.14 -11.99 -12.05
CA MET A 45 35.32 -11.45 -10.97
C MET A 45 36.17 -10.70 -9.95
N LEU A 46 35.67 -9.54 -9.53
CA LEU A 46 36.06 -8.83 -8.31
C LEU A 46 35.04 -9.17 -7.21
N VAL A 47 35.50 -9.67 -6.07
CA VAL A 47 34.69 -9.83 -4.86
C VAL A 47 35.03 -8.71 -3.87
N PHE A 48 34.06 -7.86 -3.57
CA PHE A 48 34.20 -6.71 -2.70
C PHE A 48 33.34 -6.86 -1.44
N TRP A 49 33.94 -6.71 -0.25
CA TRP A 49 33.28 -7.08 1.02
C TRP A 49 33.35 -6.02 2.13
N ARG A 50 33.63 -4.76 1.81
CA ARG A 50 33.77 -3.69 2.80
C ARG A 50 32.48 -3.44 3.60
N CYS A 51 32.60 -3.38 4.92
CA CYS A 51 31.54 -3.01 5.87
C CYS A 51 31.94 -1.75 6.66
N GLU A 52 31.13 -0.70 6.54
CA GLU A 52 31.27 0.54 7.31
C GLU A 52 30.44 0.55 8.61
N THR A 53 29.55 -0.43 8.78
CA THR A 53 28.58 -0.49 9.89
C THR A 53 28.56 -1.84 10.60
N PHE A 54 28.06 -2.89 9.95
CA PHE A 54 27.91 -4.22 10.52
C PHE A 54 28.71 -5.21 9.69
N PHE A 55 29.58 -5.97 10.36
CA PHE A 55 30.38 -7.01 9.73
C PHE A 55 29.73 -8.38 9.90
N HIS A 56 29.43 -9.04 8.79
CA HIS A 56 28.90 -10.41 8.78
C HIS A 56 30.03 -11.44 8.84
N THR A 57 30.02 -12.30 9.85
CA THR A 57 31.10 -13.30 10.07
C THR A 57 31.21 -14.36 8.98
N VAL A 58 30.20 -14.44 8.10
CA VAL A 58 30.13 -15.32 6.92
C VAL A 58 30.97 -14.83 5.74
N ILE A 59 31.37 -13.56 5.70
CA ILE A 59 32.16 -12.96 4.60
C ILE A 59 33.32 -13.85 4.12
N PRO A 60 34.21 -14.37 4.98
CA PRO A 60 35.30 -15.23 4.53
C PRO A 60 34.82 -16.58 3.97
N VAL A 61 33.68 -17.10 4.44
CA VAL A 61 33.07 -18.33 3.92
C VAL A 61 32.53 -18.09 2.51
N ALA A 62 31.81 -16.98 2.34
CA ALA A 62 31.26 -16.57 1.05
C ALA A 62 32.36 -16.26 0.02
N ASN A 63 33.41 -15.53 0.42
CA ASN A 63 34.59 -15.28 -0.42
C ASN A 63 35.20 -16.60 -0.91
N LYS A 64 35.43 -17.55 0.02
CA LYS A 64 36.02 -18.84 -0.33
C LYS A 64 35.10 -19.70 -1.20
N ALA A 65 33.80 -19.65 -0.96
CA ALA A 65 32.82 -20.33 -1.80
C ALA A 65 32.81 -19.81 -3.24
N LEU A 66 32.92 -18.50 -3.45
CA LEU A 66 33.00 -17.91 -4.79
C LEU A 66 34.30 -18.30 -5.51
N GLU A 67 35.44 -18.34 -4.82
CA GLU A 67 36.70 -18.84 -5.38
C GLU A 67 36.57 -20.30 -5.85
N ILE A 68 36.13 -21.17 -4.95
CA ILE A 68 35.95 -22.61 -5.25
C ILE A 68 34.91 -22.82 -6.36
N MET A 69 33.85 -22.01 -6.39
CA MET A 69 32.84 -22.05 -7.46
C MET A 69 33.47 -21.77 -8.82
N GLY A 70 34.25 -20.69 -8.94
CA GLY A 70 34.96 -20.34 -10.16
C GLY A 70 35.91 -21.44 -10.60
N GLU A 71 36.78 -21.90 -9.69
CA GLU A 71 37.78 -22.95 -9.94
C GLU A 71 37.15 -24.28 -10.38
N LYS A 72 36.12 -24.74 -9.67
CA LYS A 72 35.52 -26.06 -9.89
C LYS A 72 34.64 -26.08 -11.14
N THR A 73 33.94 -24.98 -11.43
CA THR A 73 32.98 -24.93 -12.53
C THR A 73 33.58 -24.45 -13.83
N GLY A 74 34.67 -23.67 -13.76
CA GLY A 74 35.24 -22.95 -14.90
C GLY A 74 34.36 -21.80 -15.42
N ALA A 75 33.31 -21.39 -14.69
CA ALA A 75 32.37 -20.36 -15.13
C ALA A 75 32.99 -18.95 -15.11
N PHE A 76 33.86 -18.69 -14.12
CA PHE A 76 34.57 -17.44 -13.93
C PHE A 76 35.81 -17.67 -13.07
N GLU A 77 36.69 -16.68 -13.00
CA GLU A 77 37.86 -16.65 -12.13
C GLU A 77 37.71 -15.49 -11.14
N VAL A 78 37.77 -15.77 -9.84
CA VAL A 78 37.89 -14.72 -8.82
C VAL A 78 39.34 -14.25 -8.81
N THR A 79 39.60 -13.08 -9.38
CA THR A 79 40.98 -12.56 -9.50
C THR A 79 41.35 -11.63 -8.35
N HIS A 80 40.35 -11.05 -7.68
CA HIS A 80 40.54 -10.13 -6.58
C HIS A 80 39.45 -10.31 -5.52
N VAL A 81 39.87 -10.40 -4.27
CA VAL A 81 39.01 -10.38 -3.08
C VAL A 81 39.53 -9.27 -2.17
N THR A 82 38.74 -8.21 -1.94
CA THR A 82 39.24 -7.02 -1.23
C THR A 82 38.13 -6.20 -0.57
N ASP A 83 38.49 -5.40 0.43
CA ASP A 83 37.64 -4.35 1.01
C ASP A 83 38.18 -2.93 0.68
N ASP A 84 39.24 -2.82 -0.11
CA ASP A 84 39.86 -1.55 -0.48
C ASP A 84 39.11 -0.86 -1.63
N TYR A 85 38.60 0.34 -1.37
CA TYR A 85 37.90 1.16 -2.38
C TYR A 85 38.76 1.57 -3.57
N SER A 86 40.09 1.45 -3.52
CA SER A 86 40.99 1.80 -4.62
C SER A 86 40.69 1.03 -5.92
N VAL A 87 39.97 -0.10 -5.84
CA VAL A 87 39.51 -0.85 -7.00
C VAL A 87 38.40 -0.16 -7.80
N PHE A 88 37.65 0.77 -7.21
CA PHE A 88 36.55 1.46 -7.87
C PHE A 88 37.03 2.69 -8.63
N THR A 89 37.86 2.44 -9.64
CA THR A 89 38.27 3.42 -10.65
C THR A 89 38.00 2.85 -12.04
N ALA A 90 37.75 3.72 -13.02
CA ALA A 90 37.45 3.28 -14.38
C ALA A 90 38.52 2.34 -14.96
N ASP A 91 39.80 2.58 -14.67
CA ASP A 91 40.89 1.74 -15.17
C ASP A 91 40.96 0.37 -14.48
N LYS A 92 40.78 0.31 -13.16
CA LYS A 92 40.74 -0.96 -12.44
C LYS A 92 39.52 -1.79 -12.80
N LEU A 93 38.36 -1.16 -12.92
CA LEU A 93 37.13 -1.89 -13.25
C LEU A 93 37.11 -2.44 -14.70
N LYS A 94 38.00 -1.98 -15.60
CA LYS A 94 38.16 -2.61 -16.93
C LYS A 94 38.68 -4.04 -16.84
N GLU A 95 39.43 -4.39 -15.79
CA GLU A 95 40.04 -5.70 -15.59
C GLU A 95 39.01 -6.82 -15.30
N PHE A 96 37.80 -6.46 -14.87
CA PHE A 96 36.76 -7.40 -14.43
C PHE A 96 35.59 -7.46 -15.40
N ASP A 97 34.88 -8.59 -15.46
CA ASP A 97 33.59 -8.72 -16.13
C ASP A 97 32.42 -8.72 -15.14
N ILE A 98 32.70 -8.99 -13.86
CA ILE A 98 31.71 -9.12 -12.79
C ILE A 98 32.24 -8.46 -11.51
N ILE A 99 31.39 -7.71 -10.83
CA ILE A 99 31.62 -7.25 -9.46
C ILE A 99 30.60 -7.96 -8.56
N CYS A 100 31.08 -8.63 -7.52
CA CYS A 100 30.25 -9.21 -6.48
C CYS A 100 30.42 -8.41 -5.19
N LEU A 101 29.35 -7.73 -4.75
CA LEU A 101 29.24 -7.11 -3.44
C LEU A 101 28.82 -8.19 -2.45
N ASN A 102 29.79 -8.75 -1.74
CA ASN A 102 29.57 -9.82 -0.77
C ASN A 102 29.38 -9.23 0.62
N ASN A 103 28.12 -9.19 1.10
CA ASN A 103 27.79 -8.76 2.46
C ASN A 103 28.36 -7.38 2.85
N SER A 104 28.61 -6.50 1.88
CA SER A 104 29.11 -5.15 2.14
C SER A 104 28.03 -4.31 2.80
N THR A 105 28.41 -3.38 3.68
CA THR A 105 27.43 -2.50 4.35
C THR A 105 27.87 -1.03 4.35
N SER A 106 26.90 -0.15 4.15
CA SER A 106 27.02 1.30 4.19
C SER A 106 28.20 1.87 3.39
N LEU A 107 28.45 1.29 2.20
CA LEU A 107 29.55 1.69 1.33
C LEU A 107 29.56 3.20 1.05
N LYS A 108 30.75 3.79 1.07
CA LYS A 108 30.96 5.24 0.86
C LYS A 108 30.90 5.61 -0.62
N PHE A 109 29.69 5.64 -1.16
CA PHE A 109 29.40 6.14 -2.51
C PHE A 109 28.46 7.33 -2.38
N ASN A 110 28.94 8.49 -2.79
CA ASN A 110 28.23 9.75 -2.73
C ASN A 110 28.66 10.59 -3.95
N PRO A 111 27.73 10.98 -4.85
CA PRO A 111 28.03 11.77 -6.05
C PRO A 111 28.70 13.13 -5.79
N GLU A 112 28.58 13.69 -4.59
CA GLU A 112 29.20 14.98 -4.24
C GLU A 112 30.63 14.82 -3.73
N THR A 113 30.92 13.75 -2.98
CA THR A 113 32.21 13.58 -2.30
C THR A 113 33.10 12.49 -2.90
N THR A 114 32.52 11.57 -3.68
CA THR A 114 33.21 10.47 -4.38
C THR A 114 32.64 10.24 -5.79
N PRO A 115 32.46 11.29 -6.62
CA PRO A 115 31.81 11.17 -7.94
C PRO A 115 32.48 10.12 -8.83
N GLU A 116 33.82 10.06 -8.85
CA GLU A 116 34.57 9.14 -9.72
C GLU A 116 34.28 7.67 -9.40
N ARG A 117 33.98 7.37 -8.13
CA ARG A 117 33.64 6.02 -7.66
C ARG A 117 32.25 5.62 -8.12
N CYS A 118 31.29 6.54 -7.96
CA CYS A 118 29.90 6.36 -8.41
C CYS A 118 29.86 6.16 -9.93
N GLU A 119 30.54 7.03 -10.67
CA GLU A 119 30.65 6.97 -12.13
C GLU A 119 31.30 5.67 -12.60
N ALA A 120 32.44 5.28 -12.00
CA ALA A 120 33.14 4.06 -12.39
C ALA A 120 32.26 2.80 -12.25
N LEU A 121 31.54 2.65 -11.13
CA LEU A 121 30.63 1.52 -10.95
C LEU A 121 29.42 1.60 -11.89
N MET A 122 28.84 2.78 -12.05
CA MET A 122 27.66 2.99 -12.90
C MET A 122 27.97 2.70 -14.37
N ASP A 123 29.10 3.20 -14.88
CA ASP A 123 29.57 2.98 -16.25
C ASP A 123 29.96 1.51 -16.46
N PHE A 124 30.62 0.89 -15.48
CA PHE A 124 30.93 -0.53 -15.52
C PHE A 124 29.66 -1.36 -15.80
N VAL A 125 28.60 -1.15 -15.02
CA VAL A 125 27.34 -1.88 -15.21
C VAL A 125 26.68 -1.48 -16.53
N LYS A 126 26.45 -0.18 -16.78
CA LYS A 126 25.78 0.30 -18.00
C LYS A 126 26.48 -0.13 -19.29
N SER A 127 27.80 -0.37 -19.26
CA SER A 127 28.58 -0.85 -20.41
C SER A 127 28.28 -2.30 -20.82
N GLY A 128 27.60 -3.06 -19.97
CA GLY A 128 27.26 -4.46 -20.24
C GLY A 128 27.92 -5.48 -19.33
N LYS A 129 28.51 -5.06 -18.21
CA LYS A 129 29.14 -5.95 -17.23
C LYS A 129 28.20 -6.30 -16.08
N GLY A 130 28.55 -7.32 -15.31
CA GLY A 130 27.69 -7.92 -14.29
C GLY A 130 27.87 -7.32 -12.90
N LEU A 131 26.76 -7.07 -12.20
CA LEU A 131 26.76 -6.77 -10.77
C LEU A 131 26.03 -7.88 -10.01
N VAL A 132 26.66 -8.40 -8.97
CA VAL A 132 26.10 -9.40 -8.06
C VAL A 132 26.03 -8.80 -6.67
N GLY A 133 24.87 -8.85 -6.02
CA GLY A 133 24.68 -8.45 -4.63
C GLY A 133 24.27 -9.64 -3.77
N LEU A 134 25.01 -9.91 -2.71
CA LEU A 134 24.70 -10.98 -1.74
C LEU A 134 24.31 -10.39 -0.39
N HIS A 135 23.18 -10.85 0.15
CA HIS A 135 22.62 -10.52 1.45
C HIS A 135 22.67 -9.01 1.77
N ALA A 136 23.67 -8.58 2.55
CA ALA A 136 23.81 -7.20 2.99
C ALA A 136 24.19 -6.21 1.88
N ALA A 137 24.42 -6.67 0.65
CA ALA A 137 24.60 -5.78 -0.50
C ALA A 137 23.47 -4.73 -0.66
N ALA A 138 22.26 -5.02 -0.18
CA ALA A 138 21.13 -4.08 -0.14
C ALA A 138 21.21 -3.04 1.00
N ASP A 139 22.11 -3.20 1.97
CA ASP A 139 22.42 -2.23 3.03
C ASP A 139 23.47 -1.20 2.55
N ASN A 140 23.39 -0.74 1.29
CA ASN A 140 24.39 0.15 0.68
C ASN A 140 23.76 1.36 -0.03
N PHE A 141 24.63 2.29 -0.43
CA PHE A 141 24.28 3.43 -1.31
C PHE A 141 23.30 4.45 -0.71
N TYR A 142 23.22 4.56 0.62
CA TYR A 142 22.35 5.52 1.30
C TYR A 142 22.51 6.97 0.84
N GLU A 143 23.70 7.36 0.40
CA GLU A 143 24.03 8.69 -0.11
C GLU A 143 24.00 8.78 -1.64
N TRP A 144 23.60 7.71 -2.33
CA TRP A 144 23.56 7.61 -3.79
C TRP A 144 22.26 6.95 -4.29
N PRO A 145 21.19 7.74 -4.52
CA PRO A 145 19.88 7.21 -4.92
C PRO A 145 19.87 6.34 -6.17
N GLU A 146 20.68 6.67 -7.19
CA GLU A 146 20.79 5.84 -8.41
C GLU A 146 21.41 4.47 -8.12
N GLY A 147 22.37 4.39 -7.18
CA GLY A 147 22.94 3.14 -6.71
C GLY A 147 21.92 2.26 -5.98
N MET A 148 21.09 2.86 -5.12
CA MET A 148 19.97 2.14 -4.48
C MET A 148 18.95 1.64 -5.50
N GLU A 149 18.61 2.45 -6.50
CA GLU A 149 17.65 2.07 -7.56
C GLU A 149 18.20 0.94 -8.46
N MET A 150 19.52 0.94 -8.71
CA MET A 150 20.20 -0.16 -9.41
C MET A 150 20.17 -1.46 -8.58
N MET A 151 20.44 -1.37 -7.27
CA MET A 151 20.37 -2.52 -6.35
C MET A 151 18.93 -3.01 -6.14
N GLY A 152 17.92 -2.13 -6.29
CA GLY A 152 16.51 -2.51 -6.23
C GLY A 152 15.96 -2.75 -4.82
N ASN A 153 16.74 -2.44 -3.78
CA ASN A 153 16.27 -2.39 -2.41
C ASN A 153 17.19 -1.51 -1.54
N LYS A 154 16.72 -1.16 -0.34
CA LYS A 154 17.55 -0.65 0.75
C LYS A 154 17.21 -1.40 2.05
N PHE A 155 18.15 -1.50 2.97
CA PHE A 155 17.85 -2.07 4.28
C PHE A 155 16.90 -1.16 5.10
N THR A 156 15.79 -1.74 5.56
CA THR A 156 14.77 -1.05 6.39
C THR A 156 14.31 -1.89 7.58
N GLY A 157 14.93 -3.05 7.79
CA GLY A 157 14.63 -3.97 8.86
C GLY A 157 14.89 -5.42 8.47
N HIS A 158 14.85 -6.30 9.47
CA HIS A 158 15.13 -7.73 9.34
C HIS A 158 14.31 -8.52 10.38
N PRO A 159 12.98 -8.61 10.23
CA PRO A 159 12.14 -9.33 11.20
C PRO A 159 12.57 -10.79 11.39
N TRP A 160 12.99 -11.43 10.30
CA TRP A 160 13.41 -12.83 10.23
C TRP A 160 14.91 -12.94 10.52
N ASN A 161 15.24 -13.09 11.81
CA ASN A 161 16.60 -13.10 12.33
C ASN A 161 17.25 -14.50 12.34
N ALA A 162 18.57 -14.60 12.17
CA ALA A 162 19.29 -15.84 12.47
C ALA A 162 19.27 -16.14 13.99
N PRO A 163 19.15 -17.42 14.42
CA PRO A 163 19.16 -18.66 13.65
C PRO A 163 17.76 -19.18 13.27
N GLY A 164 16.75 -18.32 13.16
CA GLY A 164 15.39 -18.74 12.78
C GLY A 164 15.35 -19.41 11.40
N THR A 165 14.31 -20.22 11.15
CA THR A 165 14.11 -20.97 9.90
C THR A 165 12.82 -20.52 9.25
N TRP A 166 12.92 -20.09 8.00
CA TRP A 166 11.86 -19.39 7.28
C TRP A 166 11.46 -20.14 6.03
N ALA A 167 10.20 -20.00 5.62
CA ALA A 167 9.67 -20.57 4.39
C ALA A 167 9.89 -19.61 3.22
N PHE A 168 10.25 -20.18 2.08
CA PHE A 168 10.52 -19.50 0.82
C PHE A 168 9.70 -20.15 -0.28
N LYS A 169 9.15 -19.33 -1.17
CA LYS A 169 8.43 -19.79 -2.36
C LYS A 169 9.14 -19.35 -3.64
N ILE A 170 8.97 -20.16 -4.68
CA ILE A 170 9.55 -19.92 -6.00
C ILE A 170 8.51 -19.20 -6.83
N ASP A 171 8.76 -17.93 -7.12
CA ASP A 171 7.81 -17.09 -7.85
C ASP A 171 7.80 -17.44 -9.34
N HIS A 172 8.91 -17.90 -9.92
CA HIS A 172 8.95 -18.32 -11.32
C HIS A 172 9.62 -19.68 -11.47
N PRO A 173 8.87 -20.79 -11.26
CA PRO A 173 9.44 -22.13 -11.21
C PRO A 173 10.09 -22.57 -12.53
N ASP A 174 9.57 -22.10 -13.66
CA ASP A 174 10.11 -22.40 -14.99
C ASP A 174 11.30 -21.51 -15.38
N HIS A 175 11.63 -20.50 -14.58
CA HIS A 175 12.74 -19.62 -14.89
C HIS A 175 14.08 -20.37 -14.72
N PRO A 176 15.03 -20.29 -15.68
CA PRO A 176 16.24 -21.11 -15.65
C PRO A 176 17.08 -20.96 -14.38
N LEU A 177 17.10 -19.76 -13.77
CA LEU A 177 17.81 -19.50 -12.51
C LEU A 177 17.19 -20.22 -11.30
N MET A 178 15.96 -20.70 -11.42
CA MET A 178 15.21 -21.38 -10.36
C MET A 178 15.18 -22.90 -10.52
N ALA A 179 15.82 -23.44 -11.57
CA ALA A 179 15.90 -24.88 -11.84
C ALA A 179 16.35 -25.74 -10.64
N PRO A 180 17.31 -25.32 -9.78
CA PRO A 180 17.77 -26.12 -8.65
C PRO A 180 16.65 -26.46 -7.64
N PHE A 181 15.64 -25.60 -7.53
CA PHE A 181 14.53 -25.76 -6.60
C PHE A 181 13.40 -26.64 -7.14
N LYS A 182 13.45 -27.03 -8.42
CA LYS A 182 12.48 -27.94 -9.06
C LYS A 182 11.01 -27.49 -8.92
N GLY A 183 10.81 -26.18 -8.82
CA GLY A 183 9.49 -25.56 -8.63
C GLY A 183 8.91 -25.68 -7.22
N GLU A 184 9.65 -26.21 -6.25
CA GLU A 184 9.20 -26.38 -4.88
C GLU A 184 9.72 -25.25 -3.97
N GLY A 185 8.86 -24.78 -3.07
CA GLY A 185 9.29 -23.95 -1.95
C GLY A 185 10.15 -24.74 -0.96
N PHE A 186 10.89 -24.05 -0.10
CA PHE A 186 11.79 -24.68 0.85
C PHE A 186 11.86 -23.90 2.17
N LYS A 187 12.45 -24.53 3.20
CA LYS A 187 12.78 -23.87 4.45
C LYS A 187 14.29 -23.79 4.65
N LEU A 188 14.77 -22.64 5.09
CA LEU A 188 16.19 -22.40 5.32
C LEU A 188 16.39 -21.51 6.56
N SER A 189 17.46 -21.79 7.31
CA SER A 189 17.87 -20.94 8.43
C SER A 189 18.81 -19.83 7.95
N ASP A 190 18.36 -18.59 8.05
CA ASP A 190 19.13 -17.41 7.65
C ASP A 190 18.57 -16.13 8.31
N GLU A 191 19.24 -14.99 8.10
CA GLU A 191 18.64 -13.68 8.33
C GLU A 191 18.12 -13.09 7.01
N ILE A 192 16.91 -12.52 7.01
CA ILE A 192 16.29 -11.95 5.81
C ILE A 192 15.99 -10.47 5.99
N TYR A 193 16.39 -9.68 5.00
CA TYR A 193 16.12 -8.25 4.96
C TYR A 193 14.74 -7.98 4.36
N ARG A 194 14.06 -7.01 4.97
CA ARG A 194 12.81 -6.45 4.43
C ARG A 194 13.08 -5.78 3.09
N THR A 195 12.11 -5.89 2.19
CA THR A 195 12.05 -5.11 0.96
C THR A 195 10.92 -4.10 1.03
N ASP A 196 11.20 -2.81 0.77
CA ASP A 196 10.19 -1.74 0.86
C ASP A 196 10.07 -0.95 -0.45
N PRO A 197 8.86 -0.55 -0.86
CA PRO A 197 8.67 0.44 -1.91
C PRO A 197 9.20 1.83 -1.49
N PRO A 198 9.52 2.71 -2.45
CA PRO A 198 9.38 2.52 -3.90
C PRO A 198 10.62 1.89 -4.56
N LEU A 199 11.68 1.57 -3.80
CA LEU A 199 12.90 0.98 -4.36
C LEU A 199 12.64 -0.45 -4.80
N TYR A 200 12.09 -1.27 -3.90
CA TYR A 200 11.58 -2.59 -4.25
C TYR A 200 10.21 -2.45 -4.94
N SER A 201 10.10 -3.02 -6.14
CA SER A 201 8.83 -3.20 -6.85
C SER A 201 8.97 -4.31 -7.89
N ARG A 202 7.98 -5.20 -7.98
CA ARG A 202 7.87 -6.22 -9.03
C ARG A 202 7.66 -5.64 -10.44
N GLU A 203 7.43 -4.33 -10.55
CA GLU A 203 7.39 -3.63 -11.84
C GLU A 203 8.80 -3.19 -12.30
N LYS A 204 9.76 -3.13 -11.39
CA LYS A 204 11.13 -2.62 -11.65
C LYS A 204 12.16 -3.73 -11.80
N GLN A 205 11.90 -4.90 -11.25
CA GLN A 205 12.81 -6.06 -11.27
C GLN A 205 12.02 -7.36 -11.34
N LEU A 206 12.61 -8.36 -11.98
CA LEU A 206 12.02 -9.70 -12.02
C LEU A 206 12.38 -10.44 -10.74
N VAL A 207 11.43 -10.51 -9.81
CA VAL A 207 11.56 -11.24 -8.54
C VAL A 207 11.28 -12.73 -8.79
N LEU A 208 12.26 -13.58 -8.49
CA LEU A 208 12.22 -15.02 -8.80
C LEU A 208 11.93 -15.91 -7.58
N MET A 209 12.18 -15.39 -6.38
CA MET A 209 11.95 -16.04 -5.09
C MET A 209 11.50 -14.98 -4.10
N SER A 210 10.51 -15.30 -3.28
CA SER A 210 10.08 -14.45 -2.17
C SER A 210 9.92 -15.26 -0.89
N LEU A 211 9.81 -14.56 0.23
CA LEU A 211 9.41 -15.17 1.49
C LEU A 211 7.97 -15.72 1.37
N ASP A 212 7.69 -16.83 2.05
CA ASP A 212 6.38 -17.46 2.06
C ASP A 212 5.67 -17.21 3.40
N LEU A 213 4.80 -16.19 3.42
CA LEU A 213 3.98 -15.88 4.60
C LEU A 213 2.73 -16.76 4.74
N SER A 214 2.51 -17.76 3.86
CA SER A 214 1.50 -18.78 4.14
C SER A 214 1.93 -19.70 5.29
N ASP A 215 3.24 -19.84 5.50
CA ASP A 215 3.81 -20.52 6.65
C ASP A 215 3.63 -19.72 7.94
N GLU A 216 3.03 -20.34 8.94
CA GLU A 216 2.69 -19.66 10.20
C GLU A 216 3.90 -19.18 10.99
N THR A 217 5.02 -19.92 10.96
CA THR A 217 6.24 -19.53 11.68
C THR A 217 6.84 -18.29 11.04
N THR A 218 6.88 -18.27 9.70
CA THR A 218 7.41 -17.15 8.93
C THR A 218 6.54 -15.91 9.09
N ARG A 219 5.20 -16.05 9.00
CA ARG A 219 4.23 -14.95 9.12
C ARG A 219 4.18 -14.32 10.51
N ASN A 220 4.24 -15.12 11.57
CA ASN A 220 4.03 -14.64 12.94
C ASN A 220 5.33 -14.18 13.63
N THR A 221 6.40 -13.97 12.87
CA THR A 221 7.66 -13.45 13.40
C THR A 221 7.47 -12.04 13.99
N LYS A 222 8.07 -11.78 15.15
CA LYS A 222 7.99 -10.46 15.80
C LYS A 222 8.61 -9.38 14.91
N GLY A 223 7.88 -8.30 14.68
CA GLY A 223 8.36 -7.15 13.89
C GLY A 223 7.93 -7.17 12.42
N VAL A 224 7.22 -8.22 11.97
CA VAL A 224 6.47 -8.23 10.71
C VAL A 224 5.38 -7.16 10.77
N ARG A 225 5.20 -6.41 9.68
CA ARG A 225 4.24 -5.30 9.55
C ARG A 225 3.48 -5.37 8.23
N GLU A 226 2.41 -4.58 8.11
CA GLU A 226 1.72 -4.35 6.84
C GLU A 226 2.73 -3.86 5.77
N GLY A 227 2.70 -4.48 4.59
CA GLY A 227 3.66 -4.28 3.50
C GLY A 227 4.69 -5.41 3.37
N ASP A 228 4.90 -6.23 4.41
CA ASP A 228 5.86 -7.33 4.38
C ASP A 228 5.36 -8.57 3.60
N GLU A 229 4.09 -8.56 3.17
CA GLU A 229 3.46 -9.66 2.44
C GLU A 229 4.19 -10.00 1.12
N ASP A 230 4.89 -9.00 0.56
CA ASP A 230 5.76 -9.17 -0.59
C ASP A 230 7.22 -8.83 -0.23
N THR A 231 7.88 -9.78 0.45
CA THR A 231 9.32 -9.71 0.74
C THR A 231 10.11 -10.50 -0.30
N GLY A 232 10.71 -9.81 -1.27
CA GLY A 232 11.52 -10.42 -2.33
C GLY A 232 12.87 -10.92 -1.81
N ILE A 233 13.30 -12.09 -2.26
CA ILE A 233 14.52 -12.76 -1.78
C ILE A 233 15.59 -12.81 -2.85
N THR A 234 15.21 -13.11 -4.10
CA THR A 234 16.14 -13.00 -5.23
C THR A 234 15.46 -12.36 -6.42
N TRP A 235 16.20 -11.51 -7.13
CA TRP A 235 15.73 -10.87 -8.33
C TRP A 235 16.85 -10.62 -9.32
N ILE A 236 16.44 -10.41 -10.57
CA ILE A 236 17.30 -9.95 -11.65
C ILE A 236 16.75 -8.67 -12.27
N LYS A 237 17.66 -7.84 -12.79
CA LYS A 237 17.33 -6.57 -13.44
C LYS A 237 18.37 -6.23 -14.50
N ASP A 238 17.92 -5.69 -15.62
CA ASP A 238 18.82 -5.01 -16.56
C ASP A 238 19.07 -3.58 -16.12
N TRP A 239 20.31 -3.12 -16.23
CA TRP A 239 20.68 -1.74 -15.93
C TRP A 239 21.59 -1.18 -17.01
N GLY A 240 21.03 -0.34 -17.89
CA GLY A 240 21.67 -0.03 -19.16
C GLY A 240 21.81 -1.31 -19.99
N LYS A 241 23.03 -1.67 -20.38
CA LYS A 241 23.33 -2.97 -21.03
C LYS A 241 23.75 -4.06 -20.04
N GLY A 242 23.97 -3.69 -18.77
CA GLY A 242 24.45 -4.57 -17.71
C GLY A 242 23.35 -5.40 -17.10
N ARG A 243 23.77 -6.39 -16.31
CA ARG A 243 22.87 -7.35 -15.66
C ARG A 243 23.17 -7.39 -14.17
N MET A 244 22.13 -7.22 -13.38
CA MET A 244 22.19 -7.23 -11.94
C MET A 244 21.48 -8.49 -11.42
N PHE A 245 22.18 -9.26 -10.60
CA PHE A 245 21.61 -10.37 -9.82
C PHE A 245 21.74 -10.06 -8.33
N TYR A 246 20.65 -10.17 -7.59
CA TYR A 246 20.66 -10.06 -6.13
C TYR A 246 20.06 -11.29 -5.47
N CYS A 247 20.68 -11.74 -4.38
CA CYS A 247 20.17 -12.78 -3.51
C CYS A 247 20.31 -12.35 -2.05
N SER A 248 19.20 -12.28 -1.33
CA SER A 248 19.14 -11.89 0.09
C SER A 248 19.68 -12.98 1.01
N LEU A 249 19.76 -14.23 0.56
CA LEU A 249 20.34 -15.33 1.33
C LEU A 249 21.87 -15.15 1.42
N GLY A 250 22.43 -15.46 2.59
CA GLY A 250 23.88 -15.46 2.78
C GLY A 250 24.39 -14.82 4.07
N HIS A 251 23.58 -14.76 5.14
CA HIS A 251 24.04 -14.35 6.48
C HIS A 251 24.75 -15.50 7.21
N ASN A 252 24.24 -16.72 7.05
CA ASN A 252 24.71 -17.90 7.78
C ASN A 252 25.72 -18.76 6.96
N ASP A 253 26.77 -19.27 7.61
CA ASP A 253 27.79 -20.14 6.98
C ASP A 253 27.20 -21.35 6.22
N PRO A 254 26.19 -22.09 6.74
CA PRO A 254 25.60 -23.23 6.03
C PRO A 254 24.94 -22.90 4.68
N VAL A 255 24.61 -21.64 4.40
CA VAL A 255 24.07 -21.22 3.10
C VAL A 255 25.07 -21.54 1.99
N TYR A 256 26.34 -21.28 2.23
CA TYR A 256 27.45 -21.56 1.31
C TYR A 256 27.94 -23.01 1.35
N MET A 257 27.22 -23.89 2.04
CA MET A 257 27.44 -25.34 2.08
C MET A 257 26.20 -26.11 1.60
N ASN A 258 25.19 -25.41 1.06
CA ASN A 258 23.97 -26.01 0.54
C ASN A 258 24.08 -26.15 -0.99
N PRO A 259 24.05 -27.37 -1.55
CA PRO A 259 24.19 -27.58 -2.99
C PRO A 259 23.16 -26.83 -3.84
N THR A 260 21.91 -26.76 -3.37
CA THR A 260 20.81 -26.12 -4.11
C THR A 260 21.03 -24.61 -4.18
N ILE A 261 21.46 -24.00 -3.08
CA ILE A 261 21.76 -22.57 -3.04
C ILE A 261 23.00 -22.23 -3.84
N LEU A 262 24.07 -23.03 -3.74
CA LEU A 262 25.30 -22.81 -4.53
C LEU A 262 25.05 -22.94 -6.03
N GLU A 263 24.19 -23.87 -6.47
CA GLU A 263 23.78 -23.99 -7.87
C GLU A 263 22.96 -22.76 -8.31
N HIS A 264 22.04 -22.27 -7.48
CA HIS A 264 21.30 -21.04 -7.76
C HIS A 264 22.20 -19.81 -7.88
N LEU A 265 23.18 -19.66 -6.97
CA LEU A 265 24.17 -18.58 -7.04
C LEU A 265 25.02 -18.67 -8.31
N LEU A 266 25.46 -19.86 -8.72
CA LEU A 266 26.18 -20.06 -9.99
C LEU A 266 25.34 -19.58 -11.18
N LEU A 267 24.06 -19.97 -11.25
CA LEU A 267 23.16 -19.55 -12.33
C LEU A 267 22.98 -18.02 -12.36
N GLY A 268 22.79 -17.39 -11.21
CA GLY A 268 22.69 -15.94 -11.08
C GLY A 268 23.97 -15.21 -11.49
N ILE A 269 25.14 -15.74 -11.13
CA ILE A 269 26.44 -15.19 -11.53
C ILE A 269 26.67 -15.33 -13.03
N GLN A 270 26.32 -16.48 -13.63
CA GLN A 270 26.44 -16.67 -15.09
C GLN A 270 25.47 -15.79 -15.88
N PHE A 271 24.30 -15.48 -15.31
CA PHE A 271 23.42 -14.45 -15.85
C PHE A 271 24.07 -13.07 -15.78
N ALA A 272 24.59 -12.65 -14.62
CA ALA A 272 25.27 -11.36 -14.48
C ALA A 272 26.46 -11.23 -15.45
N ALA A 273 27.24 -12.31 -15.61
CA ALA A 273 28.34 -12.40 -16.58
C ALA A 273 27.88 -12.19 -18.04
N GLY A 274 26.62 -12.53 -18.34
CA GLY A 274 26.03 -12.48 -19.69
C GLY A 274 26.13 -13.78 -20.46
N ASP A 275 26.62 -14.86 -19.85
CA ASP A 275 26.75 -16.17 -20.48
C ASP A 275 25.40 -16.92 -20.48
N LEU A 276 24.64 -16.81 -19.39
CA LEU A 276 23.29 -17.39 -19.29
C LEU A 276 22.23 -16.35 -19.65
N LYS A 277 21.71 -16.44 -20.88
CA LYS A 277 20.69 -15.51 -21.41
C LYS A 277 19.30 -15.97 -20.99
N VAL A 278 18.58 -15.10 -20.28
CA VAL A 278 17.22 -15.36 -19.77
C VAL A 278 16.34 -14.12 -19.93
N ASP A 279 15.03 -14.30 -19.83
CA ASP A 279 14.07 -13.21 -19.77
C ASP A 279 14.19 -12.45 -18.45
N THR A 280 14.41 -11.14 -18.53
CA THR A 280 14.55 -10.22 -17.39
C THR A 280 13.30 -9.36 -17.18
N THR A 281 12.27 -9.55 -18.00
CA THR A 281 11.07 -8.71 -17.98
C THR A 281 10.35 -8.82 -16.63
N PRO A 282 10.16 -7.71 -15.90
CA PRO A 282 9.40 -7.72 -14.65
C PRO A 282 7.98 -8.24 -14.87
N LYS A 283 7.54 -9.17 -14.02
CA LYS A 283 6.20 -9.75 -14.07
C LYS A 283 5.76 -10.25 -12.68
N PRO A 284 4.45 -10.40 -12.43
CA PRO A 284 3.94 -10.95 -11.18
C PRO A 284 4.35 -12.43 -11.00
N ALA A 285 4.48 -12.91 -9.77
CA ALA A 285 4.80 -14.30 -9.46
C ALA A 285 3.85 -15.30 -10.18
N ALA A 286 4.39 -16.40 -10.67
CA ALA A 286 3.64 -17.57 -11.13
C ALA A 286 2.79 -18.12 -9.97
N GLY A 287 1.52 -18.42 -10.24
CA GLY A 287 0.57 -18.78 -9.19
C GLY A 287 0.04 -17.59 -8.38
N ALA A 288 0.66 -16.40 -8.46
CA ALA A 288 -0.05 -15.13 -8.19
C ALA A 288 -0.93 -14.82 -9.39
N GLY A 289 -1.88 -15.71 -9.69
CA GLY A 289 -2.88 -15.48 -10.72
C GLY A 289 -3.62 -14.20 -10.40
N ALA A 290 -3.38 -13.13 -11.16
CA ALA A 290 -4.14 -11.88 -11.14
C ALA A 290 -4.48 -11.31 -9.74
N GLY A 291 -3.53 -11.25 -8.80
CA GLY A 291 -3.84 -10.81 -7.43
C GLY A 291 -4.76 -11.79 -6.68
N SER A 292 -5.09 -11.52 -5.42
CA SER A 292 -6.05 -12.34 -4.69
C SER A 292 -7.37 -12.48 -5.48
N GLU A 293 -8.19 -13.50 -5.18
CA GLU A 293 -9.53 -13.62 -5.78
C GLU A 293 -10.32 -12.30 -5.62
N MET A 294 -10.09 -11.57 -4.53
CA MET A 294 -10.63 -10.24 -4.29
C MET A 294 -10.05 -9.19 -5.24
N ASP A 295 -8.74 -9.19 -5.52
CA ASP A 295 -8.12 -8.23 -6.45
C ASP A 295 -8.61 -8.43 -7.88
N GLN A 296 -8.78 -9.68 -8.32
CA GLN A 296 -9.41 -10.00 -9.62
C GLN A 296 -10.82 -9.46 -9.68
N LEU A 297 -11.57 -9.64 -8.60
CA LEU A 297 -12.95 -9.22 -8.50
C LEU A 297 -13.07 -7.69 -8.52
N LEU A 298 -12.21 -6.99 -7.76
CA LEU A 298 -12.13 -5.54 -7.75
C LEU A 298 -11.65 -4.97 -9.09
N ALA A 299 -10.74 -5.65 -9.79
CA ALA A 299 -10.35 -5.26 -11.15
C ALA A 299 -11.51 -5.36 -12.14
N LYS A 300 -12.35 -6.40 -12.03
CA LYS A 300 -13.59 -6.52 -12.83
C LYS A 300 -14.60 -5.44 -12.46
N VAL A 301 -14.76 -5.11 -11.18
CA VAL A 301 -15.62 -4.01 -10.71
C VAL A 301 -15.12 -2.65 -11.22
N LYS A 302 -13.81 -2.43 -11.21
CA LYS A 302 -13.15 -1.23 -11.75
C LYS A 302 -13.44 -1.04 -13.24
N ALA A 303 -13.40 -2.13 -14.01
CA ALA A 303 -13.62 -2.14 -15.46
C ALA A 303 -15.11 -2.17 -15.88
N TYR A 304 -16.03 -2.44 -14.95
CA TYR A 304 -17.46 -2.59 -15.21
C TYR A 304 -18.09 -1.31 -15.76
N ASP A 305 -18.82 -1.45 -16.86
CA ASP A 305 -19.71 -0.42 -17.40
C ASP A 305 -21.17 -0.89 -17.47
N PHE A 306 -22.08 0.04 -17.72
CA PHE A 306 -23.49 -0.31 -17.93
C PHE A 306 -23.66 -1.19 -19.16
N GLY A 307 -24.33 -2.33 -18.98
CA GLY A 307 -24.56 -3.33 -20.03
C GLY A 307 -23.62 -4.53 -19.96
N ASP A 308 -22.53 -4.44 -19.18
CA ASP A 308 -21.64 -5.57 -18.91
C ASP A 308 -22.30 -6.61 -17.99
N SER A 309 -21.74 -7.83 -17.96
CA SER A 309 -22.14 -8.85 -17.00
C SER A 309 -22.00 -8.34 -15.57
N ARG A 310 -23.04 -8.56 -14.76
CA ARG A 310 -23.07 -8.19 -13.34
C ARG A 310 -22.49 -9.24 -12.41
N GLU A 311 -22.00 -10.36 -12.94
CA GLU A 311 -21.49 -11.49 -12.15
C GLU A 311 -20.45 -11.06 -11.11
N ALA A 312 -19.46 -10.26 -11.52
CA ALA A 312 -18.43 -9.76 -10.60
C ALA A 312 -19.01 -8.88 -9.47
N LEU A 313 -20.05 -8.09 -9.77
CA LEU A 313 -20.72 -7.28 -8.77
C LEU A 313 -21.48 -8.18 -7.78
N THR A 314 -22.25 -9.14 -8.29
CA THR A 314 -23.00 -10.09 -7.45
C THR A 314 -22.08 -10.88 -6.54
N THR A 315 -20.97 -11.42 -7.06
CA THR A 315 -19.98 -12.15 -6.26
C THR A 315 -19.36 -11.27 -5.17
N LEU A 316 -19.12 -9.99 -5.44
CA LEU A 316 -18.60 -9.06 -4.43
C LEU A 316 -19.64 -8.77 -3.35
N SER A 317 -20.90 -8.52 -3.71
CA SER A 317 -22.00 -8.38 -2.73
C SER A 317 -22.15 -9.63 -1.86
N ASP A 318 -22.00 -10.82 -2.44
CA ASP A 318 -22.08 -12.09 -1.70
C ASP A 318 -20.91 -12.25 -0.72
N LYS A 319 -19.69 -11.90 -1.13
CA LYS A 319 -18.52 -11.89 -0.22
C LYS A 319 -18.71 -10.89 0.92
N ILE A 320 -19.23 -9.69 0.65
CA ILE A 320 -19.56 -8.70 1.69
C ILE A 320 -20.56 -9.29 2.69
N ARG A 321 -21.62 -9.93 2.20
CA ARG A 321 -22.63 -10.56 3.06
C ARG A 321 -22.04 -11.69 3.92
N GLN A 322 -21.14 -12.49 3.36
CA GLN A 322 -20.46 -13.57 4.09
C GLN A 322 -19.47 -13.04 5.15
N ALA A 323 -18.96 -11.83 4.97
CA ALA A 323 -18.06 -11.16 5.91
C ALA A 323 -18.82 -10.49 7.08
N TYR A 324 -20.16 -10.48 7.09
CA TYR A 324 -20.91 -9.92 8.22
C TYR A 324 -20.60 -10.62 9.54
N GLY A 325 -20.32 -9.81 10.56
CA GLY A 325 -19.84 -10.29 11.86
C GLY A 325 -18.32 -10.53 11.93
N LYS A 326 -17.59 -10.35 10.83
CA LYS A 326 -16.13 -10.53 10.76
C LYS A 326 -15.43 -9.21 10.45
N THR A 327 -15.09 -8.49 11.51
CA THR A 327 -14.57 -7.11 11.43
C THR A 327 -13.34 -6.97 10.51
N ASP A 328 -12.39 -7.89 10.58
CA ASP A 328 -11.14 -7.78 9.81
C ASP A 328 -11.35 -8.06 8.31
N GLU A 329 -12.25 -9.00 7.96
CA GLU A 329 -12.64 -9.25 6.57
C GLU A 329 -13.37 -8.04 5.97
N LEU A 330 -14.30 -7.43 6.72
CA LEU A 330 -15.00 -6.23 6.28
C LEU A 330 -14.06 -5.03 6.08
N LYS A 331 -13.09 -4.83 6.99
CA LYS A 331 -12.06 -3.79 6.83
C LYS A 331 -11.21 -4.01 5.58
N ALA A 332 -10.82 -5.26 5.30
CA ALA A 332 -10.07 -5.57 4.09
C ALA A 332 -10.89 -5.31 2.82
N ILE A 333 -12.17 -5.67 2.81
CA ILE A 333 -13.07 -5.38 1.69
C ILE A 333 -13.28 -3.87 1.53
N GLU A 334 -13.53 -3.15 2.62
CA GLU A 334 -13.65 -1.68 2.61
C GLU A 334 -12.41 -1.04 1.98
N LYS A 335 -11.20 -1.44 2.40
CA LYS A 335 -9.95 -0.95 1.81
C LYS A 335 -9.87 -1.20 0.30
N GLY A 336 -10.28 -2.38 -0.16
CA GLY A 336 -10.34 -2.72 -1.59
C GLY A 336 -11.38 -1.89 -2.37
N LEU A 337 -12.54 -1.63 -1.79
CA LEU A 337 -13.53 -0.74 -2.37
C LEU A 337 -13.00 0.70 -2.50
N LEU A 338 -12.30 1.20 -1.48
CA LEU A 338 -11.71 2.54 -1.50
C LEU A 338 -10.63 2.68 -2.59
N SER A 339 -9.80 1.64 -2.81
CA SER A 339 -8.81 1.65 -3.88
C SER A 339 -9.47 1.75 -5.28
N VAL A 340 -10.64 1.13 -5.48
CA VAL A 340 -11.42 1.28 -6.72
C VAL A 340 -11.88 2.73 -6.90
N LEU A 341 -12.40 3.39 -5.86
CA LEU A 341 -12.83 4.81 -5.95
C LEU A 341 -11.67 5.76 -6.27
N GLN A 342 -10.49 5.49 -5.71
CA GLN A 342 -9.27 6.28 -5.91
C GLN A 342 -8.59 6.03 -7.27
N SER A 343 -9.00 4.99 -8.00
CA SER A 343 -8.47 4.66 -9.32
C SER A 343 -9.21 5.36 -10.47
N ASP A 344 -8.77 5.10 -11.69
CA ASP A 344 -9.42 5.43 -12.96
C ASP A 344 -10.64 4.53 -13.30
N ALA A 345 -11.27 3.93 -12.29
CA ALA A 345 -12.48 3.11 -12.46
C ALA A 345 -13.58 3.85 -13.24
N LYS A 346 -14.32 3.08 -14.06
CA LYS A 346 -15.48 3.61 -14.79
C LYS A 346 -16.57 4.07 -13.83
N TYR A 347 -17.41 4.99 -14.30
CA TYR A 347 -18.50 5.56 -13.49
C TYR A 347 -19.42 4.49 -12.91
N ALA A 348 -19.82 3.47 -13.69
CA ALA A 348 -20.69 2.41 -13.22
C ALA A 348 -20.04 1.58 -12.09
N GLY A 349 -18.74 1.32 -12.18
CA GLY A 349 -17.94 0.70 -11.12
C GLY A 349 -17.90 1.55 -9.85
N LYS A 350 -17.58 2.85 -9.96
CA LYS A 350 -17.60 3.77 -8.81
C LYS A 350 -18.97 3.89 -8.17
N GLN A 351 -20.04 3.95 -8.99
CA GLN A 351 -21.42 3.96 -8.51
C GLN A 351 -21.74 2.69 -7.71
N TYR A 352 -21.36 1.51 -8.21
CA TYR A 352 -21.56 0.27 -7.48
C TYR A 352 -20.82 0.29 -6.13
N VAL A 353 -19.55 0.69 -6.13
CA VAL A 353 -18.74 0.75 -4.92
C VAL A 353 -19.33 1.69 -3.86
N CYS A 354 -19.82 2.87 -4.25
CA CYS A 354 -20.49 3.77 -3.31
C CYS A 354 -21.75 3.13 -2.68
N ARG A 355 -22.46 2.25 -3.39
CA ARG A 355 -23.61 1.53 -2.81
C ARG A 355 -23.16 0.51 -1.76
N GLU A 356 -22.10 -0.23 -2.03
CA GLU A 356 -21.53 -1.17 -1.06
C GLU A 356 -20.98 -0.45 0.18
N LEU A 357 -20.27 0.68 0.00
CA LEU A 357 -19.81 1.52 1.11
C LEU A 357 -20.95 2.17 1.90
N SER A 358 -22.14 2.32 1.31
CA SER A 358 -23.32 2.77 2.05
C SER A 358 -23.84 1.73 3.06
N ILE A 359 -23.37 0.49 2.94
CA ILE A 359 -23.74 -0.65 3.78
C ILE A 359 -22.63 -0.96 4.79
N ILE A 360 -21.36 -0.98 4.34
CA ILE A 360 -20.21 -1.40 5.16
C ILE A 360 -19.22 -0.30 5.50
N GLY A 361 -19.37 0.90 4.93
CA GLY A 361 -18.41 1.99 5.08
C GLY A 361 -18.33 2.50 6.52
N THR A 362 -17.11 2.84 6.92
CA THR A 362 -16.78 3.41 8.22
C THR A 362 -16.19 4.82 8.05
N ASP A 363 -15.73 5.43 9.15
CA ASP A 363 -14.99 6.70 9.13
C ASP A 363 -13.79 6.67 8.15
N GLN A 364 -13.23 5.49 7.86
CA GLN A 364 -12.13 5.33 6.89
C GLN A 364 -12.56 5.68 5.45
N SER A 365 -13.83 5.46 5.11
CA SER A 365 -14.37 5.77 3.79
C SER A 365 -14.58 7.27 3.56
N VAL A 366 -14.75 8.04 4.64
CA VAL A 366 -15.19 9.44 4.58
C VAL A 366 -14.22 10.33 3.78
N PRO A 367 -12.89 10.31 3.99
CA PRO A 367 -11.98 11.19 3.23
C PRO A 367 -12.02 10.95 1.72
N VAL A 368 -12.16 9.68 1.30
CA VAL A 368 -12.23 9.31 -0.12
C VAL A 368 -13.54 9.79 -0.73
N LEU A 369 -14.67 9.54 -0.07
CA LEU A 369 -15.99 10.00 -0.52
C LEU A 369 -16.09 11.52 -0.52
N ALA A 370 -15.48 12.20 0.46
CA ALA A 370 -15.46 13.65 0.55
C ALA A 370 -14.80 14.30 -0.68
N SER A 371 -13.73 13.70 -1.22
CA SER A 371 -13.05 14.19 -2.42
C SER A 371 -13.95 14.21 -3.68
N MET A 372 -15.02 13.41 -3.68
CA MET A 372 -15.96 13.28 -4.78
C MET A 372 -17.17 14.23 -4.66
N LEU A 373 -17.34 14.93 -3.54
CA LEU A 373 -18.55 15.72 -3.23
C LEU A 373 -18.77 16.92 -4.15
N THR A 374 -17.70 17.49 -4.72
CA THR A 374 -17.76 18.64 -5.63
C THR A 374 -17.77 18.23 -7.11
N ASP A 375 -17.62 16.95 -7.42
CA ASP A 375 -17.64 16.45 -8.79
C ASP A 375 -19.09 16.32 -9.29
N GLU A 376 -19.39 16.89 -10.45
CA GLU A 376 -20.76 16.96 -10.98
C GLU A 376 -21.38 15.57 -11.22
N LYS A 377 -20.57 14.57 -11.58
CA LYS A 377 -21.04 13.21 -11.87
C LYS A 377 -21.06 12.33 -10.63
N LEU A 378 -20.07 12.47 -9.75
CA LEU A 378 -19.83 11.57 -8.63
C LEU A 378 -20.44 12.04 -7.30
N SER A 379 -20.76 13.33 -7.16
CA SER A 379 -21.29 13.92 -5.93
C SER A 379 -22.53 13.18 -5.40
N ASP A 380 -23.44 12.75 -6.29
CA ASP A 380 -24.64 12.02 -5.88
C ASP A 380 -24.33 10.68 -5.23
N MET A 381 -23.38 9.94 -5.79
CA MET A 381 -23.01 8.64 -5.24
C MET A 381 -22.17 8.76 -3.98
N ALA A 382 -21.32 9.79 -3.87
CA ALA A 382 -20.60 10.07 -2.64
C ALA A 382 -21.55 10.38 -1.49
N ARG A 383 -22.55 11.25 -1.74
CA ARG A 383 -23.60 11.58 -0.75
C ARG A 383 -24.45 10.37 -0.38
N TYR A 384 -24.82 9.52 -1.34
CA TYR A 384 -25.57 8.29 -1.08
C TYR A 384 -24.88 7.40 -0.02
N ALA A 385 -23.55 7.27 -0.09
CA ALA A 385 -22.77 6.55 0.90
C ALA A 385 -22.68 7.32 2.24
N LEU A 386 -22.26 8.58 2.19
CA LEU A 386 -22.05 9.42 3.39
C LEU A 386 -23.32 9.61 4.23
N GLU A 387 -24.50 9.63 3.62
CA GLU A 387 -25.79 9.67 4.33
C GLU A 387 -26.01 8.48 5.28
N ARG A 388 -25.42 7.32 4.97
CA ARG A 388 -25.63 6.06 5.72
C ARG A 388 -24.45 5.67 6.60
N ILE A 389 -23.25 6.19 6.30
CA ILE A 389 -22.07 5.96 7.15
C ILE A 389 -22.31 6.64 8.51
N PRO A 390 -22.31 5.89 9.63
CA PRO A 390 -22.58 6.44 10.95
C PRO A 390 -21.43 7.35 11.42
N GLY A 391 -21.69 8.21 12.39
CA GLY A 391 -20.67 9.07 13.01
C GLY A 391 -20.56 10.47 12.40
N ASP A 392 -19.87 11.35 13.13
CA ASP A 392 -19.78 12.79 12.84
C ASP A 392 -18.80 13.13 11.71
N ALA A 393 -17.96 12.17 11.30
CA ALA A 393 -17.00 12.38 10.22
C ALA A 393 -17.70 12.73 8.89
N SER A 394 -18.80 12.04 8.57
CA SER A 394 -19.62 12.32 7.39
C SER A 394 -20.27 13.71 7.44
N ASP A 395 -20.76 14.13 8.62
CA ASP A 395 -21.32 15.48 8.84
C ASP A 395 -20.28 16.56 8.55
N LYS A 396 -19.09 16.40 9.14
CA LYS A 396 -17.97 17.32 8.96
C LYS A 396 -17.55 17.41 7.49
N ALA A 397 -17.43 16.28 6.80
CA ALA A 397 -17.07 16.23 5.39
C ALA A 397 -18.09 16.96 4.50
N LEU A 398 -19.39 16.75 4.72
CA LEU A 398 -20.46 17.45 4.00
C LEU A 398 -20.42 18.96 4.28
N LEU A 399 -20.24 19.37 5.54
CA LEU A 399 -20.18 20.78 5.92
C LEU A 399 -18.96 21.49 5.31
N GLU A 400 -17.79 20.84 5.29
CA GLU A 400 -16.56 21.37 4.68
C GLU A 400 -16.63 21.44 3.15
N ALA A 401 -17.42 20.57 2.52
CA ALA A 401 -17.64 20.57 1.08
C ALA A 401 -18.68 21.61 0.63
N LEU A 402 -19.66 21.93 1.49
CA LEU A 402 -20.75 22.87 1.18
C LEU A 402 -20.28 24.21 0.57
N PRO A 403 -19.30 24.94 1.14
CA PRO A 403 -18.86 26.21 0.54
C PRO A 403 -18.16 26.02 -0.81
N LYS A 404 -17.58 24.85 -1.07
CA LYS A 404 -16.78 24.53 -2.28
C LYS A 404 -17.64 24.01 -3.44
N ALA A 405 -18.83 23.50 -3.15
CA ALA A 405 -19.71 22.92 -4.15
C ALA A 405 -20.50 23.99 -4.91
N GLU A 406 -20.89 23.68 -6.15
CA GLU A 406 -21.70 24.54 -7.01
C GLU A 406 -22.86 23.74 -7.63
N GLY A 407 -23.83 24.46 -8.20
CA GLY A 407 -24.96 23.88 -8.92
C GLY A 407 -25.68 22.75 -8.16
N LYS A 408 -25.93 21.63 -8.86
CA LYS A 408 -26.65 20.47 -8.31
C LYS A 408 -25.92 19.81 -7.13
N ALA A 409 -24.58 19.83 -7.13
CA ALA A 409 -23.80 19.27 -6.04
C ALA A 409 -24.05 20.03 -4.72
N LYS A 410 -24.09 21.37 -4.77
CA LYS A 410 -24.39 22.21 -3.60
C LYS A 410 -25.79 21.94 -3.04
N VAL A 411 -26.81 21.86 -3.91
CA VAL A 411 -28.18 21.50 -3.49
C VAL A 411 -28.21 20.10 -2.87
N GLY A 412 -27.50 19.15 -3.47
CA GLY A 412 -27.39 17.78 -2.96
C GLY A 412 -26.77 17.72 -1.56
N ILE A 413 -25.66 18.42 -1.32
CA ILE A 413 -25.01 18.47 0.00
C ILE A 413 -25.94 19.06 1.06
N VAL A 414 -26.67 20.13 0.73
CA VAL A 414 -27.68 20.72 1.63
C VAL A 414 -28.73 19.69 2.02
N ASN A 415 -29.24 18.93 1.05
CA ASN A 415 -30.22 17.89 1.31
C ASN A 415 -29.65 16.79 2.22
N SER A 416 -28.43 16.32 1.95
CA SER A 416 -27.76 15.29 2.76
C SER A 416 -27.48 15.73 4.20
N LEU A 417 -27.10 16.99 4.42
CA LEU A 417 -26.99 17.57 5.78
C LEU A 417 -28.35 17.56 6.51
N GLY A 418 -29.43 17.78 5.75
CA GLY A 418 -30.82 17.63 6.21
C GLY A 418 -31.17 16.19 6.60
N GLU A 419 -30.96 15.22 5.71
CA GLU A 419 -31.29 13.80 5.99
C GLU A 419 -30.52 13.25 7.19
N ARG A 420 -29.28 13.70 7.39
CA ARG A 420 -28.44 13.30 8.53
C ARG A 420 -28.78 14.02 9.83
N GLY A 421 -29.59 15.09 9.79
CA GLY A 421 -29.94 15.86 10.99
C GLY A 421 -28.76 16.66 11.56
N CYS A 422 -27.81 17.11 10.72
CA CYS A 422 -26.55 17.71 11.15
C CYS A 422 -26.77 19.08 11.84
N ARG A 423 -26.81 19.12 13.18
CA ARG A 423 -27.11 20.34 13.96
C ARG A 423 -26.15 21.49 13.67
N GLY A 424 -24.86 21.18 13.57
CA GLY A 424 -23.82 22.17 13.28
C GLY A 424 -23.98 22.86 11.93
N ALA A 425 -24.79 22.31 11.02
CA ALA A 425 -25.05 22.88 9.71
C ALA A 425 -26.14 23.96 9.70
N ALA A 426 -26.92 24.12 10.77
CA ALA A 426 -28.08 25.04 10.79
C ALA A 426 -27.72 26.48 10.38
N GLY A 427 -26.58 26.99 10.84
CA GLY A 427 -26.12 28.34 10.51
C GLY A 427 -25.75 28.50 9.04
N GLU A 428 -24.93 27.60 8.50
CA GLU A 428 -24.47 27.67 7.10
C GLU A 428 -25.59 27.37 6.10
N VAL A 429 -26.43 26.36 6.37
CA VAL A 429 -27.62 26.07 5.56
C VAL A 429 -28.62 27.22 5.63
N GLY A 430 -28.76 27.87 6.80
CA GLY A 430 -29.61 29.04 6.99
C GLY A 430 -29.31 30.19 6.05
N LYS A 431 -28.02 30.44 5.75
CA LYS A 431 -27.61 31.48 4.79
C LYS A 431 -28.11 31.20 3.37
N LEU A 432 -28.36 29.93 3.03
CA LEU A 432 -28.80 29.50 1.71
C LEU A 432 -30.32 29.53 1.54
N ALA A 433 -31.09 29.63 2.62
CA ALA A 433 -32.55 29.69 2.59
C ALA A 433 -33.12 30.92 1.85
N THR A 434 -32.30 31.96 1.67
CA THR A 434 -32.63 33.19 0.93
C THR A 434 -31.87 33.32 -0.40
N ALA A 435 -31.25 32.23 -0.87
CA ALA A 435 -30.53 32.24 -2.14
C ALA A 435 -31.46 32.64 -3.31
N SER A 436 -30.88 33.30 -4.32
CA SER A 436 -31.61 33.68 -5.54
C SER A 436 -32.10 32.47 -6.32
N ASP A 437 -31.35 31.36 -6.29
CA ASP A 437 -31.75 30.08 -6.85
C ASP A 437 -32.88 29.44 -6.02
N PRO A 438 -34.11 29.31 -6.56
CA PRO A 438 -35.22 28.68 -5.85
C PRO A 438 -34.97 27.25 -5.43
N LEU A 439 -34.19 26.47 -6.20
CA LEU A 439 -33.94 25.07 -5.87
C LEU A 439 -33.04 24.97 -4.64
N LEU A 440 -31.99 25.78 -4.60
CA LEU A 440 -31.10 25.87 -3.45
C LEU A 440 -31.82 26.43 -2.22
N ALA A 441 -32.58 27.51 -2.37
CA ALA A 441 -33.34 28.11 -1.29
C ALA A 441 -34.39 27.14 -0.72
N GLY A 442 -35.18 26.50 -1.59
CA GLY A 442 -36.17 25.51 -1.17
C GLY A 442 -35.54 24.28 -0.50
N GLY A 443 -34.43 23.78 -1.04
CA GLY A 443 -33.65 22.69 -0.46
C GLY A 443 -33.13 23.04 0.94
N ALA A 444 -32.56 24.24 1.10
CA ALA A 444 -32.06 24.73 2.39
C ALA A 444 -33.18 24.85 3.43
N ILE A 445 -34.34 25.38 3.05
CA ILE A 445 -35.51 25.46 3.94
C ILE A 445 -35.96 24.07 4.38
N SER A 446 -36.11 23.13 3.44
CA SER A 446 -36.49 21.76 3.77
C SER A 446 -35.45 21.07 4.64
N ALA A 447 -34.16 21.29 4.38
CA ALA A 447 -33.06 20.71 5.15
C ALA A 447 -33.06 21.24 6.58
N LEU A 448 -33.27 22.54 6.81
CA LEU A 448 -33.40 23.11 8.17
C LEU A 448 -34.53 22.44 8.97
N GLY A 449 -35.65 22.13 8.33
CA GLY A 449 -36.75 21.40 8.97
C GLY A 449 -36.34 20.01 9.46
N LYS A 450 -35.44 19.33 8.74
CA LYS A 450 -34.92 18.00 9.10
C LYS A 450 -33.73 18.07 10.07
N ILE A 451 -32.85 19.06 9.93
CA ILE A 451 -31.78 19.38 10.88
C ILE A 451 -32.39 19.61 12.27
N GLY A 452 -33.48 20.39 12.33
CA GLY A 452 -34.24 20.64 13.55
C GLY A 452 -33.45 21.35 14.66
N GLY A 453 -34.06 21.43 15.85
CA GLY A 453 -33.40 21.94 17.05
C GLY A 453 -33.44 23.46 17.13
N ALA A 454 -32.91 24.01 18.23
CA ALA A 454 -33.09 25.42 18.57
C ALA A 454 -32.55 26.38 17.48
N ASP A 455 -31.37 26.09 16.94
CA ASP A 455 -30.73 26.95 15.93
C ASP A 455 -31.49 26.91 14.60
N ALA A 456 -31.88 25.73 14.12
CA ALA A 456 -32.66 25.61 12.90
C ALA A 456 -34.06 26.24 13.06
N ALA A 457 -34.70 26.05 14.22
CA ALA A 457 -35.98 26.69 14.53
C ALA A 457 -35.88 28.22 14.52
N ALA A 458 -34.82 28.79 15.08
CA ALA A 458 -34.59 30.23 15.08
C ALA A 458 -34.39 30.79 13.66
N VAL A 459 -33.77 30.03 12.76
CA VAL A 459 -33.65 30.39 11.34
C VAL A 459 -35.03 30.30 10.65
N LEU A 460 -35.73 29.18 10.83
CA LEU A 460 -37.04 28.93 10.21
C LEU A 460 -38.10 29.94 10.64
N ASP A 461 -38.05 30.40 11.90
CA ASP A 461 -38.96 31.43 12.42
C ASP A 461 -38.86 32.74 11.63
N LYS A 462 -37.65 33.08 11.16
CA LYS A 462 -37.43 34.27 10.29
C LYS A 462 -37.80 33.98 8.83
N VAL A 463 -37.46 32.79 8.35
CA VAL A 463 -37.67 32.41 6.95
C VAL A 463 -39.15 32.24 6.61
N LYS A 464 -39.99 31.72 7.52
CA LYS A 464 -41.44 31.53 7.27
C LYS A 464 -42.16 32.82 6.86
N ASP A 465 -41.68 33.96 7.35
CA ASP A 465 -42.30 35.27 7.10
C ASP A 465 -41.67 35.98 5.89
N SER A 466 -40.37 35.74 5.64
CA SER A 466 -39.60 36.41 4.59
C SER A 466 -39.48 35.61 3.28
N ALA A 467 -39.85 34.33 3.27
CA ALA A 467 -39.76 33.48 2.09
C ALA A 467 -40.69 33.98 0.96
N PRO A 468 -40.24 33.93 -0.31
CA PRO A 468 -41.10 34.21 -1.46
C PRO A 468 -42.33 33.31 -1.47
N ASP A 469 -43.46 33.78 -2.04
CA ASP A 469 -44.73 33.05 -2.03
C ASP A 469 -44.62 31.59 -2.49
N ARG A 470 -43.81 31.33 -3.53
CA ARG A 470 -43.56 29.97 -4.05
C ARG A 470 -42.88 29.02 -3.06
N LEU A 471 -42.14 29.54 -2.07
CA LEU A 471 -41.45 28.77 -1.02
C LEU A 471 -42.16 28.86 0.34
N LYS A 472 -43.22 29.66 0.47
CA LYS A 472 -43.89 29.92 1.74
C LYS A 472 -44.48 28.65 2.36
N MET A 473 -45.08 27.79 1.54
CA MET A 473 -45.56 26.47 1.99
C MET A 473 -44.43 25.54 2.43
N VAL A 474 -43.27 25.60 1.75
CA VAL A 474 -42.08 24.81 2.12
C VAL A 474 -41.54 25.27 3.49
N ALA A 475 -41.53 26.58 3.74
CA ALA A 475 -41.12 27.12 5.03
C ALA A 475 -42.06 26.70 6.16
N TYR A 476 -43.38 26.72 5.94
CA TYR A 476 -44.33 26.22 6.93
C TYR A 476 -44.18 24.71 7.19
N ASP A 477 -43.97 23.90 6.15
CA ASP A 477 -43.72 22.45 6.30
C ASP A 477 -42.44 22.19 7.08
N ALA A 478 -41.36 22.92 6.77
CA ALA A 478 -40.10 22.83 7.50
C ALA A 478 -40.25 23.22 8.99
N CYS A 479 -41.03 24.26 9.29
CA CYS A 479 -41.38 24.58 10.68
C CYS A 479 -42.15 23.42 11.33
N LEU A 480 -43.18 22.87 10.70
CA LEU A 480 -43.92 21.74 11.28
C LEU A 480 -42.99 20.56 11.61
N ARG A 481 -42.13 20.16 10.66
CA ARG A 481 -41.16 19.07 10.85
C ARG A 481 -40.19 19.34 12.00
N CYS A 482 -39.67 20.56 12.09
CA CYS A 482 -38.76 20.93 13.18
C CYS A 482 -39.48 20.84 14.55
N ALA A 483 -40.75 21.24 14.63
CA ALA A 483 -41.54 21.11 15.85
C ALA A 483 -41.88 19.64 16.17
N ASP A 484 -42.20 18.82 15.17
CA ASP A 484 -42.44 17.39 15.35
C ASP A 484 -41.18 16.71 15.92
N GLN A 485 -40.01 17.03 15.38
CA GLN A 485 -38.73 16.52 15.84
C GLN A 485 -38.43 16.95 17.29
N MET A 486 -38.73 18.20 17.67
CA MET A 486 -38.63 18.66 19.06
C MET A 486 -39.52 17.86 20.02
N VAL A 487 -40.71 17.44 19.58
CA VAL A 487 -41.58 16.56 20.39
C VAL A 487 -40.94 15.19 20.60
N VAL A 488 -40.37 14.60 19.53
CA VAL A 488 -39.66 13.31 19.59
C VAL A 488 -38.47 13.38 20.55
N GLU A 489 -37.76 14.51 20.57
CA GLU A 489 -36.60 14.78 21.44
C GLU A 489 -36.98 15.19 22.87
N GLY A 490 -38.27 15.36 23.15
CA GLY A 490 -38.78 15.74 24.47
C GLY A 490 -38.81 17.24 24.74
N ASP A 491 -38.36 18.10 23.84
CA ASP A 491 -38.51 19.56 23.92
C ASP A 491 -39.93 20.02 23.50
N ARG A 492 -40.91 19.54 24.25
CA ARG A 492 -42.33 19.85 24.03
C ARG A 492 -42.64 21.33 24.20
N ALA A 493 -41.89 22.04 25.05
CA ALA A 493 -42.12 23.46 25.31
C ALA A 493 -41.81 24.31 24.06
N SER A 494 -40.65 24.10 23.44
CA SER A 494 -40.29 24.77 22.18
C SER A 494 -41.19 24.35 21.03
N ALA A 495 -41.53 23.05 20.94
CA ALA A 495 -42.46 22.56 19.94
C ALA A 495 -43.84 23.25 20.03
N LEU A 496 -44.42 23.34 21.24
CA LEU A 496 -45.70 24.02 21.48
C LEU A 496 -45.63 25.50 21.11
N LYS A 497 -44.52 26.18 21.40
CA LYS A 497 -44.33 27.57 20.99
C LYS A 497 -44.41 27.69 19.47
N MET A 498 -43.72 26.82 18.74
CA MET A 498 -43.68 26.88 17.28
C MET A 498 -45.03 26.51 16.65
N TYR A 499 -45.74 25.50 17.15
CA TYR A 499 -47.09 25.19 16.67
C TYR A 499 -48.08 26.33 16.90
N ARG A 500 -47.99 27.04 18.04
CA ARG A 500 -48.86 28.20 18.28
C ARG A 500 -48.64 29.29 17.26
N GLU A 501 -47.39 29.54 16.86
CA GLU A 501 -47.07 30.48 15.78
C GLU A 501 -47.69 30.04 14.44
N LEU A 502 -47.65 28.75 14.13
CA LEU A 502 -48.21 28.19 12.90
C LEU A 502 -49.74 28.07 12.91
N ASN A 503 -50.40 28.22 14.06
CA ASN A 503 -51.86 28.19 14.18
C ASN A 503 -52.51 29.60 14.19
N LYS A 504 -51.72 30.67 13.98
CA LYS A 504 -52.24 32.05 13.96
C LYS A 504 -53.08 32.36 12.72
N ALA A 505 -53.95 33.36 12.84
CA ALA A 505 -54.66 33.92 11.69
C ALA A 505 -53.67 34.46 10.64
N GLY A 506 -53.95 34.22 9.35
CA GLY A 506 -53.04 34.55 8.24
C GLY A 506 -52.18 33.39 7.75
N VAL A 507 -51.99 32.34 8.54
CA VAL A 507 -51.34 31.10 8.09
C VAL A 507 -52.35 30.21 7.34
N PRO A 508 -52.01 29.53 6.23
CA PRO A 508 -52.94 28.69 5.48
C PRO A 508 -53.65 27.64 6.34
N GLN A 509 -54.93 27.37 6.06
CA GLN A 509 -55.78 26.49 6.89
C GLN A 509 -55.18 25.09 7.09
N LEU A 510 -54.61 24.49 6.03
CA LEU A 510 -53.94 23.20 6.10
C LEU A 510 -52.84 23.17 7.18
N ILE A 511 -52.00 24.20 7.22
CA ILE A 511 -50.90 24.33 8.18
C ILE A 511 -51.44 24.54 9.60
N ARG A 512 -52.46 25.38 9.77
CA ARG A 512 -53.10 25.57 11.08
C ARG A 512 -53.68 24.27 11.63
N THR A 513 -54.33 23.47 10.78
CA THR A 513 -54.86 22.15 11.15
C THR A 513 -53.74 21.18 11.55
N ALA A 514 -52.62 21.15 10.81
CA ALA A 514 -51.46 20.34 11.17
C ALA A 514 -50.84 20.79 12.50
N ALA A 515 -50.66 22.10 12.69
CA ALA A 515 -50.13 22.67 13.93
C ALA A 515 -51.03 22.37 15.13
N LEU A 516 -52.36 22.44 14.99
CA LEU A 516 -53.30 22.07 16.04
C LEU A 516 -53.16 20.59 16.44
N ARG A 517 -53.01 19.68 15.47
CA ARG A 517 -52.73 18.27 15.75
C ARG A 517 -51.40 18.09 16.49
N GLY A 518 -50.36 18.79 16.04
CA GLY A 518 -49.06 18.80 16.71
C GLY A 518 -49.13 19.29 18.16
N MET A 519 -49.93 20.34 18.44
CA MET A 519 -50.17 20.84 19.80
C MET A 519 -50.83 19.78 20.69
N LEU A 520 -51.83 19.07 20.18
CA LEU A 520 -52.51 18.01 20.93
C LEU A 520 -51.53 16.87 21.27
N ASN A 521 -50.73 16.44 20.29
CA ASN A 521 -49.71 15.41 20.49
C ASN A 521 -48.62 15.84 21.48
N ALA A 522 -48.19 17.10 21.43
CA ALA A 522 -47.20 17.65 22.35
C ALA A 522 -47.77 17.86 23.77
N ALA A 523 -49.09 18.03 23.90
CA ALA A 523 -49.77 18.23 25.18
C ALA A 523 -50.19 16.91 25.87
N SER A 524 -50.33 15.80 25.12
CA SER A 524 -50.63 14.48 25.69
C SER A 524 -49.39 13.87 26.35
N SER A 525 -49.47 13.58 27.66
CA SER A 525 -48.45 12.80 28.39
C SER A 525 -48.44 11.33 27.93
N PRO A 526 -47.27 10.65 27.85
CA PRO A 526 -47.21 9.21 27.54
C PRO A 526 -47.70 8.25 28.65
N ASN A 527 -48.36 8.73 29.71
CA ASN A 527 -48.84 7.87 30.80
C ASN A 527 -50.35 8.00 31.00
N ARG A 528 -51.07 7.04 30.40
CA ARG A 528 -52.12 6.29 31.10
C ARG A 528 -51.95 4.81 30.81
#